data_AF-A0A941CL20-F1
#
_entry.id   AF-A0A941CL20-F1
#
_cell.length_a   1.000
_cell.length_b   1.000
_cell.length_c   1.000
_cell.angle_alpha   90.00
_cell.angle_beta   90.00
_cell.angle_gamma   90.00
#
_symmetry.space_group_name_H-M   'P 1'
#
loop_
_entity.id
_entity.type
_entity.pdbx_description
1 polymer ?
#
loop_
_entity_poly.entity_id
_entity_poly.type
_entity_poly.pdbx_seq_one_letter_code
_entity_poly.pdbx_strand_id
1 'polypeptide(L)'
;MGIRLYISFFLALFMGAIAGAQNFNKEVEAKINIDSKGVLTDIIFSAYNKTSIKKSLRYKALIVKNSSPTSSKEQFEDEQYFVIEAGERKNISKTTLSLENKERTIIFVLLYDEDKVIGKDRVVINGFEGEDAIQPKVVQKDNLIEPDKREQSQDIDLMKGLVFENTKTKPGRDFYQMFYLAYQNNNINGNKMVKVDEVLAIGGNTQIKIYAGNELVVQFFLNPRSSYIKEMVDQSILRINQYFIHNRAISQNTIQY
;
A
#
# COMPACT_ATOMS: atom_id res chain seq x y z
N MET A 1 41.12 34.68 -15.38
CA MET A 1 39.94 34.87 -14.51
C MET A 1 38.79 33.89 -14.81
N GLY A 2 38.60 33.45 -16.06
CA GLY A 2 37.47 32.58 -16.46
C GLY A 2 37.44 31.17 -15.85
N ILE A 3 38.58 30.48 -15.68
CA ILE A 3 38.59 29.08 -15.19
C ILE A 3 38.10 28.92 -13.75
N ARG A 4 38.33 29.91 -12.88
CA ARG A 4 37.79 29.91 -11.49
C ARG A 4 36.28 30.11 -11.46
N LEU A 5 35.71 30.79 -12.47
CA LEU A 5 34.27 31.02 -12.59
C LEU A 5 33.54 29.75 -13.03
N TYR A 6 34.12 28.97 -13.95
CA TYR A 6 33.55 27.70 -14.41
C TYR A 6 33.57 26.61 -13.32
N ILE A 7 34.62 26.55 -12.50
CA ILE A 7 34.68 25.61 -11.36
C ILE A 7 33.59 25.95 -10.33
N SER A 8 33.36 27.26 -10.07
CA SER A 8 32.30 27.69 -9.16
C SER A 8 30.89 27.40 -9.72
N PHE A 9 30.70 27.46 -11.04
CA PHE A 9 29.44 27.13 -11.70
C PHE A 9 29.17 25.61 -11.72
N PHE A 10 30.22 24.79 -11.90
CA PHE A 10 30.11 23.33 -11.88
C PHE A 10 29.85 22.78 -10.48
N LEU A 11 30.36 23.43 -9.43
CA LEU A 11 30.12 23.07 -8.03
C LEU A 11 28.69 23.41 -7.56
N ALA A 12 28.10 24.50 -8.07
CA ALA A 12 26.73 24.90 -7.75
C ALA A 12 25.68 23.93 -8.34
N LEU A 13 25.99 23.23 -9.43
CA LEU A 13 25.07 22.28 -10.07
C LEU A 13 24.91 20.97 -9.27
N PHE A 14 25.81 20.66 -8.34
CA PHE A 14 25.76 19.44 -7.52
C PHE A 14 24.96 19.59 -6.22
N MET A 15 24.61 20.81 -5.80
CA MET A 15 23.82 21.05 -4.57
C MET A 15 22.30 20.97 -4.78
N GLY A 16 21.80 20.91 -6.01
CA GLY A 16 20.37 20.87 -6.32
C GLY A 16 19.68 19.51 -6.15
N ALA A 17 20.43 18.45 -5.81
CA ALA A 17 19.93 17.07 -5.78
C ALA A 17 19.74 16.52 -4.36
N ILE A 18 19.36 17.35 -3.38
CA ILE A 18 18.94 16.82 -2.07
C ILE A 18 17.54 16.24 -2.24
N ALA A 19 17.53 14.93 -2.48
CA ALA A 19 16.37 14.08 -2.61
C ALA A 19 15.36 14.31 -1.48
N GLY A 20 14.09 14.49 -1.85
CA GLY A 20 12.95 14.43 -0.94
C GLY A 20 12.75 13.01 -0.42
N ALA A 21 13.57 12.58 0.54
CA ALA A 21 13.27 11.40 1.33
C ALA A 21 12.03 11.70 2.18
N GLN A 22 10.91 11.05 1.83
CA GLN A 22 9.69 11.13 2.63
C GLN A 22 9.91 10.40 3.96
N ASN A 23 10.16 11.17 5.02
CA ASN A 23 10.43 10.66 6.36
C ASN A 23 9.13 10.55 7.17
N PHE A 24 8.37 9.48 6.98
CA PHE A 24 7.23 9.13 7.84
C PHE A 24 7.70 8.82 9.27
N ASN A 25 6.81 8.97 10.25
CA ASN A 25 7.07 8.70 11.68
C ASN A 25 8.15 9.60 12.34
N LYS A 26 8.54 10.70 11.67
CA LYS A 26 9.53 11.66 12.18
C LYS A 26 8.97 12.55 13.29
N GLU A 27 7.84 13.21 13.02
CA GLU A 27 7.17 14.10 13.98
C GLU A 27 6.20 13.35 14.89
N VAL A 28 5.37 12.51 14.28
CA VAL A 28 4.42 11.66 14.99
C VAL A 28 4.57 10.24 14.46
N GLU A 29 4.95 9.32 15.34
CA GLU A 29 5.10 7.91 15.01
C GLU A 29 3.77 7.19 15.21
N ALA A 30 3.28 6.53 14.16
CA ALA A 30 2.20 5.58 14.27
C ALA A 30 2.77 4.20 14.67
N LYS A 31 2.03 3.46 15.49
CA LYS A 31 2.43 2.11 15.90
C LYS A 31 1.23 1.20 16.13
N ILE A 32 1.29 0.01 15.55
CA ILE A 32 0.36 -1.10 15.76
C ILE A 32 1.01 -2.07 16.76
N ASN A 33 0.31 -2.32 17.87
CA ASN A 33 0.71 -3.38 18.81
C ASN A 33 -0.30 -4.51 18.75
N ILE A 34 0.20 -5.74 18.80
CA ILE A 34 -0.58 -6.97 18.72
C ILE A 34 -0.34 -7.77 20.00
N ASP A 35 -1.42 -8.13 20.69
CA ASP A 35 -1.40 -8.96 21.88
C ASP A 35 -2.35 -10.15 21.69
N SER A 36 -1.77 -11.32 21.43
CA SER A 36 -2.53 -12.55 21.16
C SER A 36 -2.85 -13.29 22.46
N LYS A 37 -4.15 -13.43 22.74
CA LYS A 37 -4.69 -14.17 23.90
C LYS A 37 -5.49 -15.37 23.39
N GLY A 38 -4.77 -16.43 23.03
CA GLY A 38 -5.37 -17.63 22.44
C GLY A 38 -5.90 -17.34 21.03
N VAL A 39 -7.21 -17.52 20.83
CA VAL A 39 -7.87 -17.31 19.51
C VAL A 39 -8.18 -15.84 19.25
N LEU A 40 -8.31 -15.03 20.31
CA LEU A 40 -8.58 -13.61 20.21
C LEU A 40 -7.28 -12.82 20.20
N THR A 41 -7.18 -11.89 19.28
CA THR A 41 -6.02 -10.99 19.17
C THR A 41 -6.47 -9.55 19.38
N ASP A 42 -5.85 -8.90 20.36
CA ASP A 42 -5.98 -7.47 20.62
C ASP A 42 -5.06 -6.71 19.66
N ILE A 43 -5.63 -5.78 18.89
CA ILE A 43 -4.91 -4.88 18.00
C ILE A 43 -5.10 -3.46 18.52
N ILE A 44 -3.99 -2.83 18.90
CA ILE A 44 -3.96 -1.50 19.51
C ILE A 44 -3.24 -0.55 18.57
N PHE A 45 -3.95 0.47 18.13
CA PHE A 45 -3.40 1.54 17.31
C PHE A 45 -2.99 2.70 18.20
N SER A 46 -1.74 3.14 18.06
CA SER A 46 -1.16 4.17 18.92
C SER A 46 -0.38 5.21 18.12
N ALA A 47 -0.26 6.40 18.68
CA ALA A 47 0.59 7.47 18.18
C ALA A 47 1.56 7.94 19.25
N TYR A 48 2.76 8.37 18.84
CA TYR A 48 3.72 9.04 19.69
C TYR A 48 4.09 10.40 19.10
N ASN A 49 3.71 11.49 19.76
CA ASN A 49 4.07 12.83 19.35
C ASN A 49 5.50 13.14 19.84
N LYS A 50 6.47 13.15 18.92
CA LYS A 50 7.88 13.44 19.21
C LYS A 50 8.17 14.94 19.24
N THR A 51 7.18 15.77 18.93
CA THR A 51 7.34 17.23 18.89
C THR A 51 7.09 17.86 20.26
N SER A 52 7.51 19.11 20.41
CA SER A 52 7.29 19.92 21.61
C SER A 52 5.95 20.66 21.59
N ILE A 53 5.07 20.40 20.62
CA ILE A 53 3.78 21.06 20.47
C ILE A 53 2.64 20.04 20.44
N LYS A 54 1.49 20.43 21.00
CA LYS A 54 0.26 19.65 20.83
C LYS A 54 -0.18 19.65 19.37
N LYS A 55 -0.76 18.55 18.91
CA LYS A 55 -1.26 18.39 17.53
C LYS A 55 -2.69 17.86 17.53
N SER A 56 -3.48 18.33 16.56
CA SER A 56 -4.78 17.75 16.22
C SER A 56 -4.62 17.00 14.91
N LEU A 57 -4.87 15.70 14.94
CA LEU A 57 -4.54 14.78 13.84
C LEU A 57 -5.79 13.99 13.45
N ARG A 58 -5.78 13.48 12.21
CA ARG A 58 -6.75 12.49 11.75
C ARG A 58 -6.07 11.14 11.65
N TYR A 59 -6.72 10.13 12.21
CA TYR A 59 -6.30 8.74 12.19
C TYR A 59 -7.20 7.97 11.23
N LYS A 60 -6.59 7.05 10.48
CA LYS A 60 -7.33 6.06 9.69
C LYS A 60 -6.66 4.70 9.79
N ALA A 61 -7.41 3.68 10.19
CA ALA A 61 -6.94 2.31 10.23
C ALA A 61 -7.82 1.37 9.42
N LEU A 62 -7.16 0.34 8.90
CA LEU A 62 -7.77 -0.67 8.05
C LEU A 62 -7.21 -2.05 8.43
N ILE A 63 -8.10 -3.01 8.63
CA ILE A 63 -7.75 -4.43 8.81
C ILE A 63 -8.44 -5.23 7.71
N VAL A 64 -7.62 -5.88 6.89
CA VAL A 64 -8.10 -6.76 5.82
C VAL A 64 -7.72 -8.18 6.14
N LYS A 65 -8.71 -9.07 6.15
CA LYS A 65 -8.49 -10.52 6.26
C LYS A 65 -8.80 -11.21 4.94
N ASN A 66 -7.97 -12.18 4.62
CA ASN A 66 -8.30 -13.17 3.61
C ASN A 66 -9.00 -14.35 4.27
N SER A 67 -10.34 -14.26 4.41
CA SER A 67 -11.12 -15.29 5.11
C SER A 67 -11.51 -16.48 4.24
N SER A 68 -11.22 -16.44 2.94
CA SER A 68 -11.51 -17.53 2.01
C SER A 68 -10.76 -17.34 0.68
N PRO A 69 -10.44 -18.43 -0.04
CA PRO A 69 -9.93 -18.45 -1.42
C PRO A 69 -10.71 -17.64 -2.49
N THR A 70 -11.75 -16.89 -2.14
CA THR A 70 -12.61 -16.18 -3.10
C THR A 70 -12.93 -14.74 -2.71
N SER A 71 -12.46 -14.24 -1.55
CA SER A 71 -12.71 -12.85 -1.15
C SER A 71 -11.75 -12.37 -0.07
N SER A 72 -11.02 -11.29 -0.36
CA SER A 72 -10.51 -10.40 0.68
C SER A 72 -11.71 -9.67 1.29
N LYS A 73 -11.93 -9.81 2.60
CA LYS A 73 -12.98 -9.08 3.31
C LYS A 73 -12.31 -8.07 4.21
N GLU A 74 -12.61 -6.81 3.96
CA GLU A 74 -12.36 -5.74 4.91
C GLU A 74 -13.14 -6.04 6.20
N GLN A 75 -12.43 -6.14 7.32
CA GLN A 75 -13.02 -6.52 8.60
C GLN A 75 -13.12 -5.36 9.57
N PHE A 76 -12.33 -4.31 9.38
CA PHE A 76 -12.34 -3.15 10.23
C PHE A 76 -11.83 -1.94 9.46
N GLU A 77 -12.63 -0.88 9.47
CA GLU A 77 -12.24 0.47 9.07
C GLU A 77 -12.62 1.40 10.22
N ASP A 78 -11.68 2.24 10.65
CA ASP A 78 -11.91 3.24 11.70
C ASP A 78 -11.18 4.52 11.32
N GLU A 79 -11.93 5.62 11.33
CA GLU A 79 -11.44 6.94 10.97
C GLU A 79 -11.97 7.97 11.96
N GLN A 80 -11.06 8.72 12.59
CA GLN A 80 -11.43 9.71 13.59
C GLN A 80 -10.35 10.79 13.78
N TYR A 81 -10.78 11.96 14.24
CA TYR A 81 -9.89 13.02 14.70
C TYR A 81 -9.52 12.80 16.16
N PHE A 82 -8.28 13.12 16.52
CA PHE A 82 -7.81 13.06 17.91
C PHE A 82 -6.81 14.19 18.18
N VAL A 83 -6.69 14.56 19.45
CA VAL A 83 -5.66 15.49 19.94
C VAL A 83 -4.62 14.69 20.71
N ILE A 84 -3.35 15.04 20.53
CA ILE A 84 -2.21 14.45 21.22
C ILE A 84 -1.26 15.55 21.72
N GLU A 85 -0.89 15.47 23.00
CA GLU A 85 -0.01 16.44 23.65
C GLU A 85 1.45 16.25 23.22
N ALA A 86 2.29 17.25 23.50
CA ALA A 86 3.71 17.19 23.25
C ALA A 86 4.38 16.05 24.04
N GLY A 87 5.17 15.21 23.39
CA GLY A 87 5.82 14.07 24.05
C GLY A 87 4.88 12.94 24.51
N GLU A 88 3.59 13.01 24.19
CA GLU A 88 2.61 12.01 24.61
C GLU A 88 2.63 10.79 23.70
N ARG A 89 2.49 9.60 24.30
CA ARG A 89 2.19 8.34 23.62
C ARG A 89 0.74 7.96 23.93
N LYS A 90 -0.12 7.94 22.92
CA LYS A 90 -1.57 7.80 23.07
C LYS A 90 -2.08 6.58 22.31
N ASN A 91 -2.85 5.73 23.00
CA ASN A 91 -3.65 4.70 22.34
C ASN A 91 -4.90 5.35 21.76
N ILE A 92 -5.05 5.28 20.43
CA ILE A 92 -6.13 5.96 19.69
C ILE A 92 -7.36 5.06 19.66
N SER A 93 -7.16 3.79 19.27
CA SER A 93 -8.22 2.82 19.07
C SER A 93 -7.72 1.42 19.44
N LYS A 94 -8.64 0.55 19.84
CA LYS A 94 -8.39 -0.85 20.13
C LYS A 94 -9.51 -1.68 19.54
N THR A 95 -9.16 -2.76 18.85
CA THR A 95 -10.10 -3.75 18.35
C THR A 95 -9.62 -5.14 18.73
N THR A 96 -10.55 -6.05 18.97
CA THR A 96 -10.26 -7.45 19.30
C THR A 96 -10.94 -8.32 18.26
N LEU A 97 -10.17 -9.20 17.64
CA LEU A 97 -10.67 -10.03 16.55
C LEU A 97 -10.09 -11.43 16.59
N SER A 98 -10.91 -12.40 16.20
CA SER A 98 -10.49 -13.79 16.05
C SER A 98 -9.54 -13.90 14.86
N LEU A 99 -8.30 -14.29 15.10
CA LEU A 99 -7.34 -14.60 14.05
C LEU A 99 -7.17 -16.11 14.00
N GLU A 100 -7.81 -16.76 13.04
CA GLU A 100 -7.56 -18.18 12.80
C GLU A 100 -6.12 -18.36 12.27
N ASN A 101 -5.44 -19.42 12.72
CA ASN A 101 -3.99 -19.65 12.55
C ASN A 101 -3.48 -19.76 11.09
N LYS A 102 -4.31 -19.50 10.07
CA LYS A 102 -3.96 -19.61 8.65
C LYS A 102 -4.39 -18.40 7.80
N GLU A 103 -5.20 -17.49 8.34
CA GLU A 103 -5.68 -16.35 7.56
C GLU A 103 -4.59 -15.28 7.47
N ARG A 104 -4.19 -14.93 6.24
CA ARG A 104 -3.33 -13.76 6.01
C ARG A 104 -4.13 -12.51 6.38
N THR A 105 -3.61 -11.75 7.31
CA THR A 105 -4.22 -10.50 7.80
C THR A 105 -3.23 -9.37 7.60
N ILE A 106 -3.69 -8.28 6.99
CA ILE A 106 -2.90 -7.06 6.86
C ILE A 106 -3.57 -5.95 7.64
N ILE A 107 -2.79 -5.31 8.52
CA ILE A 107 -3.21 -4.23 9.38
C ILE A 107 -2.44 -2.98 8.96
N PHE A 108 -3.15 -1.89 8.74
CA PHE A 108 -2.59 -0.61 8.36
C PHE A 108 -3.13 0.50 9.25
N VAL A 109 -2.26 1.47 9.53
CA VAL A 109 -2.65 2.74 10.15
C VAL A 109 -1.91 3.90 9.50
N LEU A 110 -2.62 4.98 9.22
CA LEU A 110 -2.05 6.26 8.84
C LEU A 110 -2.47 7.36 9.83
N LEU A 111 -1.56 8.30 10.04
CA LEU A 111 -1.77 9.54 10.79
C LEU A 111 -1.58 10.73 9.86
N TYR A 112 -2.59 11.58 9.82
CA TYR A 112 -2.66 12.78 9.00
C TYR A 112 -2.56 14.02 9.89
N ASP A 113 -1.73 14.95 9.45
CA ASP A 113 -1.76 16.35 9.88
C ASP A 113 -2.38 17.13 8.71
N GLU A 114 -3.58 17.65 8.91
CA GLU A 114 -4.45 18.14 7.82
C GLU A 114 -4.67 17.05 6.74
N ASP A 115 -4.17 17.27 5.52
CA ASP A 115 -4.23 16.32 4.40
C ASP A 115 -2.91 15.54 4.19
N LYS A 116 -1.89 15.79 5.01
CA LYS A 116 -0.57 15.20 4.85
C LYS A 116 -0.37 14.00 5.76
N VAL A 117 -0.01 12.86 5.18
CA VAL A 117 0.40 11.67 5.94
C VAL A 117 1.77 11.93 6.59
N ILE A 118 1.79 11.97 7.92
CA ILE A 118 3.01 12.21 8.71
C ILE A 118 3.47 10.97 9.47
N GLY A 119 2.56 10.01 9.73
CA GLY A 119 2.85 8.76 10.42
C GLY A 119 2.17 7.57 9.73
N LYS A 120 2.80 6.41 9.77
CA LYS A 120 2.25 5.17 9.21
C LYS A 120 2.83 3.93 9.88
N ASP A 121 2.04 2.88 9.97
CA ASP A 121 2.54 1.57 10.34
C ASP A 121 1.78 0.47 9.59
N ARG A 122 2.43 -0.67 9.41
CA ARG A 122 1.88 -1.85 8.75
C ARG A 122 2.35 -3.09 9.49
N VAL A 123 1.41 -3.97 9.80
CA VAL A 123 1.71 -5.31 10.29
C VAL A 123 1.03 -6.36 9.43
N VAL A 124 1.76 -7.42 9.09
CA VAL A 124 1.23 -8.60 8.42
C VAL A 124 1.25 -9.77 9.38
N ILE A 125 0.16 -10.52 9.42
CA ILE A 125 0.05 -11.75 10.20
C ILE A 125 -0.19 -12.87 9.19
N ASN A 126 0.54 -13.98 9.33
CA ASN A 126 0.53 -15.10 8.38
C ASN A 126 0.89 -14.65 6.94
N GLY A 127 1.81 -13.70 6.81
CA GLY A 127 2.41 -13.26 5.54
C GLY A 127 3.42 -14.27 5.00
N PHE A 128 3.97 -14.01 3.81
CA PHE A 128 5.07 -14.80 3.26
C PHE A 128 6.44 -14.29 3.74
N GLU A 129 7.46 -15.15 3.68
CA GLU A 129 8.82 -14.81 4.10
C GLU A 129 9.34 -13.58 3.33
N GLY A 130 9.79 -12.55 4.05
CA GLY A 130 10.27 -11.28 3.48
C GLY A 130 9.20 -10.22 3.22
N GLU A 131 7.91 -10.52 3.45
CA GLU A 131 6.82 -9.56 3.26
C GLU A 131 6.84 -8.39 4.25
N ASP A 132 7.31 -8.64 5.48
CA ASP A 132 7.38 -7.63 6.55
C ASP A 132 8.41 -6.54 6.26
N ALA A 133 9.42 -6.82 5.42
CA ALA A 133 10.40 -5.84 4.97
C ALA A 133 9.82 -4.83 3.97
N ILE A 134 8.59 -5.06 3.50
CA ILE A 134 7.99 -4.30 2.40
C ILE A 134 7.13 -3.17 2.98
N GLN A 135 7.61 -1.94 2.79
CA GLN A 135 6.93 -0.74 3.28
C GLN A 135 5.98 -0.17 2.22
N PRO A 136 4.74 0.22 2.59
CA PRO A 136 3.81 0.86 1.67
C PRO A 136 4.34 2.23 1.23
N LYS A 137 4.24 2.54 -0.07
CA LYS A 137 4.55 3.87 -0.62
C LYS A 137 3.30 4.73 -0.60
N VAL A 138 3.35 5.86 0.11
CA VAL A 138 2.26 6.83 0.12
C VAL A 138 2.58 7.87 -0.94
N VAL A 139 1.70 8.04 -1.92
CA VAL A 139 1.83 9.09 -2.94
C VAL A 139 1.25 10.37 -2.37
N GLN A 140 2.09 11.36 -2.03
CA GLN A 140 1.60 12.69 -1.62
C GLN A 140 1.12 13.46 -2.86
N LYS A 141 0.05 14.27 -2.70
CA LYS A 141 -0.63 15.03 -3.77
C LYS A 141 0.24 16.09 -4.45
N ASP A 142 1.44 16.38 -3.97
CA ASP A 142 2.25 17.53 -4.39
C ASP A 142 2.71 17.53 -5.88
N ASN A 143 2.38 16.49 -6.67
CA ASN A 143 2.62 16.45 -8.12
C ASN A 143 1.33 16.39 -8.96
N LEU A 144 0.16 16.61 -8.38
CA LEU A 144 -1.10 16.70 -9.12
C LEU A 144 -1.78 18.02 -8.76
N ILE A 145 -1.59 19.01 -9.63
CA ILE A 145 -2.46 20.18 -9.69
C ILE A 145 -3.87 19.63 -9.89
N GLU A 146 -4.73 19.73 -8.88
CA GLU A 146 -6.15 20.09 -9.03
C GLU A 146 -6.88 20.10 -7.68
N PRO A 147 -7.54 21.22 -7.33
CA PRO A 147 -8.44 21.33 -6.20
C PRO A 147 -9.88 21.17 -6.69
N ASP A 148 -10.44 19.97 -6.67
CA ASP A 148 -11.88 19.76 -6.43
C ASP A 148 -12.26 18.29 -6.59
N LYS A 149 -12.45 17.62 -5.44
CA LYS A 149 -13.23 16.40 -5.16
C LYS A 149 -12.83 15.88 -3.77
N ARG A 150 -13.18 16.67 -2.76
CA ARG A 150 -13.29 16.23 -1.36
C ARG A 150 -14.62 15.47 -1.34
N GLU A 151 -14.74 14.16 -1.22
CA GLU A 151 -14.41 13.33 -0.06
C GLU A 151 -14.28 11.83 -0.46
N GLN A 152 -14.54 11.46 -1.72
CA GLN A 152 -14.62 10.04 -2.14
C GLN A 152 -13.30 9.45 -2.66
N SER A 153 -12.28 10.27 -2.91
CA SER A 153 -11.00 9.84 -3.50
C SER A 153 -9.89 9.58 -2.47
N GLN A 154 -10.14 9.81 -1.17
CA GLN A 154 -9.10 9.65 -0.14
C GLN A 154 -8.87 8.18 0.23
N ASP A 155 -9.92 7.34 0.21
CA ASP A 155 -9.83 5.91 0.55
C ASP A 155 -9.05 5.10 -0.48
N ILE A 156 -9.19 5.47 -1.75
CA ILE A 156 -8.53 4.81 -2.86
C ILE A 156 -7.04 5.21 -2.95
N ASP A 157 -6.63 6.33 -2.32
CA ASP A 157 -5.24 6.78 -2.27
C ASP A 157 -4.37 5.98 -1.29
N LEU A 158 -5.00 5.41 -0.25
CA LEU A 158 -4.38 4.57 0.78
C LEU A 158 -3.96 3.19 0.29
N MET A 159 -4.54 2.75 -0.82
CA MET A 159 -4.37 1.40 -1.37
C MET A 159 -3.44 1.38 -2.59
N LYS A 160 -2.90 2.55 -2.98
CA LYS A 160 -1.93 2.65 -4.06
C LYS A 160 -0.63 1.96 -3.60
N GLY A 161 -0.24 0.90 -4.29
CA GLY A 161 0.94 0.11 -3.91
C GLY A 161 0.64 -1.18 -3.14
N LEU A 162 -0.62 -1.48 -2.84
CA LEU A 162 -1.02 -2.73 -2.19
C LEU A 162 -1.62 -3.69 -3.21
N VAL A 163 -0.98 -4.84 -3.38
CA VAL A 163 -1.51 -5.96 -4.16
C VAL A 163 -2.09 -7.00 -3.19
N PHE A 164 -3.36 -7.34 -3.39
CA PHE A 164 -4.07 -8.33 -2.59
C PHE A 164 -3.91 -9.73 -3.18
N GLU A 165 -3.60 -10.70 -2.33
CA GLU A 165 -3.50 -12.12 -2.70
C GLU A 165 -4.83 -12.82 -2.46
N ASN A 166 -5.27 -13.60 -3.43
CA ASN A 166 -6.34 -14.55 -3.27
C ASN A 166 -6.04 -15.82 -4.10
N THR A 167 -4.92 -16.45 -3.76
CA THR A 167 -4.42 -17.68 -4.40
C THR A 167 -4.79 -18.91 -3.55
N LYS A 168 -4.93 -20.06 -4.20
CA LYS A 168 -5.34 -21.32 -3.57
C LYS A 168 -4.24 -22.37 -3.64
N THR A 169 -3.46 -22.38 -4.71
CA THR A 169 -2.45 -23.39 -4.98
C THR A 169 -1.05 -22.86 -4.74
N LYS A 170 -0.08 -23.77 -4.58
CA LYS A 170 1.34 -23.40 -4.47
C LYS A 170 1.82 -22.61 -5.69
N PRO A 171 1.61 -23.07 -6.94
CA PRO A 171 1.97 -22.26 -8.10
C PRO A 171 1.32 -20.88 -8.12
N GLY A 172 0.06 -20.77 -7.68
CA GLY A 172 -0.65 -19.49 -7.60
C GLY A 172 0.02 -18.54 -6.61
N ARG A 173 0.39 -19.05 -5.44
CA ARG A 173 1.16 -18.32 -4.43
C ARG A 173 2.54 -17.90 -4.96
N ASP A 174 3.26 -18.79 -5.65
CA ASP A 174 4.56 -18.49 -6.24
C ASP A 174 4.44 -17.35 -7.26
N PHE A 175 3.41 -17.39 -8.12
CA PHE A 175 3.08 -16.28 -9.03
C PHE A 175 2.83 -14.97 -8.26
N TYR A 176 1.96 -15.00 -7.25
CA TYR A 176 1.63 -13.80 -6.48
C TYR A 176 2.86 -13.18 -5.82
N GLN A 177 3.72 -13.98 -5.19
CA GLN A 177 4.94 -13.48 -4.54
C GLN A 177 5.86 -12.78 -5.54
N MET A 178 6.10 -13.41 -6.69
CA MET A 178 6.91 -12.82 -7.76
C MET A 178 6.27 -11.56 -8.34
N PHE A 179 4.95 -11.57 -8.55
CA PHE A 179 4.20 -10.41 -9.02
C PHE A 179 4.25 -9.25 -8.02
N TYR A 180 4.03 -9.52 -6.73
CA TYR A 180 4.07 -8.53 -5.66
C TYR A 180 5.42 -7.82 -5.61
N LEU A 181 6.52 -8.59 -5.62
CA LEU A 181 7.88 -8.04 -5.63
C LEU A 181 8.14 -7.20 -6.89
N ALA A 182 7.75 -7.71 -8.07
CA ALA A 182 7.92 -6.99 -9.32
C ALA A 182 7.09 -5.69 -9.36
N TYR A 183 5.87 -5.72 -8.82
CA TYR A 183 4.99 -4.56 -8.71
C TYR A 183 5.61 -3.43 -7.89
N GLN A 184 6.22 -3.77 -6.74
CA GLN A 184 6.90 -2.80 -5.88
C GLN A 184 8.21 -2.29 -6.47
N ASN A 185 9.02 -3.18 -7.07
CA ASN A 185 10.28 -2.79 -7.69
C ASN A 185 10.09 -1.85 -8.89
N ASN A 186 8.99 -2.03 -9.64
CA ASN A 186 8.63 -1.15 -10.74
C ASN A 186 7.92 0.14 -10.30
N ASN A 187 7.75 0.37 -9.00
CA ASN A 187 7.11 1.57 -8.43
C ASN A 187 5.75 1.86 -9.07
N ILE A 188 4.95 0.82 -9.30
CA ILE A 188 3.64 0.95 -9.94
C ILE A 188 2.68 1.66 -8.98
N ASN A 189 2.67 2.99 -9.05
CA ASN A 189 1.82 3.88 -8.27
C ASN A 189 0.45 4.01 -8.97
N GLY A 190 -0.27 2.90 -9.04
CA GLY A 190 -1.62 2.83 -9.58
C GLY A 190 -2.63 3.54 -8.68
N ASN A 191 -3.65 4.19 -9.25
CA ASN A 191 -4.70 4.87 -8.49
C ASN A 191 -5.88 3.98 -8.10
N LYS A 192 -5.71 2.66 -8.14
CA LYS A 192 -6.72 1.67 -7.74
C LYS A 192 -6.01 0.52 -7.02
N MET A 193 -6.75 -0.14 -6.14
CA MET A 193 -6.34 -1.40 -5.51
C MET A 193 -6.05 -2.47 -6.58
N VAL A 194 -4.95 -3.22 -6.46
CA VAL A 194 -4.69 -4.38 -7.33
C VAL A 194 -5.00 -5.67 -6.57
N LYS A 195 -5.71 -6.62 -7.20
CA LYS A 195 -6.05 -7.92 -6.60
C LYS A 195 -5.69 -9.06 -7.54
N VAL A 196 -5.02 -10.09 -7.03
CA VAL A 196 -4.65 -11.31 -7.74
C VAL A 196 -5.53 -12.46 -7.24
N ASP A 197 -6.50 -12.89 -8.03
CA ASP A 197 -7.41 -13.99 -7.75
C ASP A 197 -7.01 -15.26 -8.52
N GLU A 198 -7.03 -16.41 -7.85
CA GLU A 198 -6.94 -17.72 -8.48
C GLU A 198 -8.30 -18.43 -8.47
N VAL A 199 -8.74 -18.88 -9.64
CA VAL A 199 -9.97 -19.67 -9.82
C VAL A 199 -9.59 -21.08 -10.25
N LEU A 200 -10.06 -22.10 -9.52
CA LEU A 200 -9.88 -23.48 -9.92
C LEU A 200 -10.74 -23.77 -11.15
N ALA A 201 -10.14 -24.34 -12.18
CA ALA A 201 -10.80 -24.76 -13.41
C ALA A 201 -10.90 -26.29 -13.47
N ILE A 202 -11.69 -26.79 -14.41
CA ILE A 202 -11.89 -28.22 -14.63
C ILE A 202 -10.56 -28.86 -15.06
N GLY A 203 -10.33 -30.12 -14.63
CA GLY A 203 -9.14 -30.88 -14.99
C GLY A 203 -7.89 -30.54 -14.18
N GLY A 204 -8.04 -29.95 -12.98
CA GLY A 204 -6.93 -29.60 -12.10
C GLY A 204 -6.13 -28.37 -12.54
N ASN A 205 -6.57 -27.69 -13.60
CA ASN A 205 -6.00 -26.42 -14.02
C ASN A 205 -6.49 -25.28 -13.12
N THR A 206 -5.73 -24.19 -13.07
CA THR A 206 -6.16 -22.98 -12.38
C THR A 206 -5.95 -21.77 -13.26
N GLN A 207 -6.77 -20.75 -13.04
CA GLN A 207 -6.74 -19.50 -13.79
C GLN A 207 -6.42 -18.35 -12.82
N ILE A 208 -5.41 -17.56 -13.15
CA ILE A 208 -5.11 -16.31 -12.45
C ILE A 208 -5.89 -15.18 -13.12
N LYS A 209 -6.47 -14.30 -12.31
CA LYS A 209 -7.18 -13.07 -12.70
C LYS A 209 -6.62 -11.92 -11.89
N ILE A 210 -6.21 -10.84 -12.55
CA ILE A 210 -5.66 -9.66 -11.91
C ILE A 210 -6.58 -8.48 -12.18
N TYR A 211 -7.06 -7.89 -11.10
CA TYR A 211 -7.98 -6.78 -11.10
C TYR A 211 -7.29 -5.48 -10.69
N ALA A 212 -7.74 -4.36 -11.25
CA ALA A 212 -7.44 -3.02 -10.76
C ALA A 212 -8.77 -2.32 -10.42
N GLY A 213 -9.06 -2.20 -9.12
CA GLY A 213 -10.42 -1.94 -8.64
C GLY A 213 -11.34 -3.10 -9.04
N ASN A 214 -12.39 -2.79 -9.79
CA ASN A 214 -13.38 -3.78 -10.23
C ASN A 214 -13.11 -4.30 -11.65
N GLU A 215 -12.07 -3.79 -12.32
CA GLU A 215 -11.80 -4.10 -13.72
C GLU A 215 -10.79 -5.23 -13.84
N LEU A 216 -11.12 -6.24 -14.65
CA LEU A 216 -10.22 -7.35 -14.96
C LEU A 216 -9.20 -6.91 -16.02
N VAL A 217 -7.94 -6.78 -15.63
CA VAL A 217 -6.88 -6.30 -16.53
C VAL A 217 -6.12 -7.47 -17.17
N VAL A 218 -5.90 -8.55 -16.41
CA VAL A 218 -5.13 -9.71 -16.88
C VAL A 218 -5.83 -10.98 -16.46
N GLN A 219 -5.88 -11.97 -17.35
CA GLN A 219 -6.26 -13.33 -17.00
C GLN A 219 -5.47 -14.36 -17.82
N PHE A 220 -5.12 -15.49 -17.20
CA PHE A 220 -4.41 -16.59 -17.87
C PHE A 220 -4.51 -17.91 -17.08
N PHE A 221 -4.32 -19.04 -17.76
CA PHE A 221 -4.19 -20.34 -17.09
C PHE A 221 -2.78 -20.53 -16.56
N LEU A 222 -2.67 -20.98 -15.32
CA LEU A 222 -1.39 -21.11 -14.65
C LEU A 222 -0.70 -22.41 -15.04
N ASN A 223 0.60 -22.33 -15.35
CA ASN A 223 1.48 -23.48 -15.52
C ASN A 223 2.52 -23.48 -14.38
N PRO A 224 2.71 -24.60 -13.66
CA PRO A 224 3.65 -24.66 -12.53
C PRO A 224 5.12 -24.44 -12.87
N ARG A 225 5.51 -24.48 -14.15
CA ARG A 225 6.90 -24.24 -14.56
C ARG A 225 7.33 -22.83 -14.20
N SER A 226 8.41 -22.70 -13.42
CA SER A 226 8.92 -21.41 -12.94
C SER A 226 9.19 -20.40 -14.07
N SER A 227 9.69 -20.85 -15.23
CA SER A 227 9.91 -19.97 -16.39
C SER A 227 8.61 -19.36 -16.92
N TYR A 228 7.54 -20.14 -16.97
CA TYR A 228 6.23 -19.66 -17.38
C TYR A 228 5.65 -18.67 -16.35
N ILE A 229 5.76 -18.98 -15.06
CA ILE A 229 5.32 -18.08 -13.99
C ILE A 229 6.03 -16.73 -14.12
N LYS A 230 7.35 -16.74 -14.34
CA LYS A 230 8.16 -15.52 -14.54
C LYS A 230 7.70 -14.70 -15.75
N GLU A 231 7.50 -15.36 -16.89
CA GLU A 231 7.00 -14.71 -18.10
C GLU A 231 5.62 -14.06 -17.85
N MET A 232 4.72 -14.78 -17.19
CA MET A 232 3.39 -14.25 -16.87
C MET A 232 3.45 -13.09 -15.87
N VAL A 233 4.41 -13.07 -14.95
CA VAL A 233 4.65 -11.92 -14.06
C VAL A 233 5.05 -10.71 -14.88
N ASP A 234 6.05 -10.84 -15.75
CA ASP A 234 6.55 -9.72 -16.57
C ASP A 234 5.43 -9.14 -17.45
N GLN A 235 4.65 -10.01 -18.11
CA GLN A 235 3.50 -9.61 -18.91
C GLN A 235 2.41 -8.93 -18.08
N SER A 236 2.14 -9.44 -16.87
CA SER A 236 1.12 -8.89 -15.99
C SER A 236 1.48 -7.50 -15.48
N ILE A 237 2.74 -7.30 -15.07
CA ILE A 237 3.27 -6.00 -14.64
C ILE A 237 3.14 -4.97 -15.76
N LEU A 238 3.53 -5.34 -16.99
CA LEU A 238 3.44 -4.45 -18.14
C LEU A 238 2.00 -4.01 -18.40
N ARG A 239 1.05 -4.95 -18.42
CA ARG A 239 -0.38 -4.64 -18.65
C ARG A 239 -0.98 -3.77 -17.55
N ILE A 240 -0.67 -4.08 -16.28
CA ILE A 240 -1.15 -3.29 -15.15
C ILE A 240 -0.57 -1.87 -15.17
N ASN A 241 0.70 -1.71 -15.51
CA ASN A 241 1.30 -0.38 -15.64
C ASN A 241 0.66 0.42 -16.78
N GLN A 242 0.47 -0.19 -17.95
CA GLN A 242 -0.22 0.42 -19.09
C GLN A 242 -1.65 0.84 -18.73
N TYR A 243 -2.38 -0.03 -18.04
CA TYR A 243 -3.72 0.26 -17.53
C TYR A 243 -3.73 1.54 -16.68
N PHE A 244 -2.80 1.67 -15.73
CA PHE A 244 -2.72 2.87 -14.90
C PHE A 244 -2.29 4.12 -15.67
N ILE A 245 -1.35 4.00 -16.61
CA ILE A 245 -0.94 5.12 -17.48
C ILE A 245 -2.14 5.65 -18.28
N HIS A 246 -2.91 4.75 -18.89
CA HIS A 246 -4.09 5.10 -19.69
C HIS A 246 -5.18 5.78 -18.84
N ASN A 247 -5.48 5.22 -17.67
CA ASN A 247 -6.51 5.79 -16.79
C ASN A 247 -6.13 7.14 -16.18
N ARG A 248 -4.83 7.40 -15.96
CA ARG A 248 -4.37 8.74 -15.57
C ARG A 248 -4.65 9.76 -16.68
N ALA A 249 -4.35 9.43 -17.94
CA ALA A 249 -4.58 10.31 -19.08
C ALA A 249 -6.08 10.63 -19.29
N ILE A 250 -6.96 9.64 -19.15
CA ILE A 250 -8.42 9.86 -19.22
C ILE A 250 -8.88 10.78 -18.08
N SER A 251 -8.40 10.52 -16.87
CA SER A 251 -8.77 11.32 -15.69
C SER A 251 -8.36 12.80 -15.86
N GLN A 252 -7.27 13.08 -16.57
CA GLN A 252 -6.82 14.44 -16.89
C GLN A 252 -7.66 15.14 -17.98
N ASN A 253 -8.20 14.39 -18.94
CA ASN A 253 -8.96 14.96 -20.07
C ASN A 253 -10.44 15.24 -19.75
N THR A 254 -11.06 14.47 -18.85
CA THR A 254 -12.48 14.67 -18.46
C THR A 254 -12.70 15.96 -17.65
N ILE A 255 -11.63 16.66 -17.25
CA ILE A 255 -11.66 17.86 -16.39
C ILE A 255 -11.65 19.16 -17.24
N GLN A 256 -11.55 19.05 -18.56
CA GLN A 256 -11.47 20.19 -19.50
C GLN A 256 -12.81 20.59 -20.14
N TYR A 257 -13.95 20.18 -19.59
CA TYR A 257 -15.29 20.60 -20.08
C TYR A 257 -16.22 21.05 -18.95
#